data_AF-A0A8T6RM53-F1
#
_entry.id   AF-A0A8T6RM53-F1
#
_cell.length_a   1.000
_cell.length_b   1.000
_cell.length_c   1.000
_cell.angle_alpha   90.00
_cell.angle_beta   90.00
_cell.angle_gamma   90.00
#
_symmetry.space_group_name_H-M   'P 1'
#
loop_
_entity.id
_entity.type
_entity.pdbx_description
1 polymer ?
#
loop_
_entity_poly.entity_id
_entity_poly.type
_entity_poly.pdbx_seq_one_letter_code
_entity_poly.pdbx_strand_id
1 'polypeptide(L)'
;MGLMKKKEKQTDEMKKSSFERGIEKKLENNFELLEWLTGEYIVSVNSKWSSNDFPSSQLAKMILKILNKGKTNFSVFHRLVKEILKEWEVEHICSYVTTTKYAHSRKTKMIFRFDEEGIKKLKEKIMSYSISLLEKQDVLFLKIVRERETMKTREKIIDLSLMDIENLFLDFEKEEEEF
;
A
#
# COMPACT_ATOMS: atom_id res chain seq x y z
N MET A 1 -23.90 38.52 -6.44
CA MET A 1 -22.95 37.75 -5.60
C MET A 1 -22.47 36.47 -6.30
N GLY A 2 -21.80 36.56 -7.47
CA GLY A 2 -21.44 35.36 -8.26
C GLY A 2 -20.07 35.37 -8.94
N LEU A 3 -19.27 36.42 -8.76
CA LEU A 3 -18.01 36.61 -9.51
C LEU A 3 -16.73 36.33 -8.71
N MET A 4 -16.81 36.19 -7.38
CA MET A 4 -15.64 35.92 -6.54
C MET A 4 -15.27 34.42 -6.47
N LYS A 5 -16.25 33.50 -6.42
CA LYS A 5 -15.98 32.04 -6.37
C LYS A 5 -15.37 31.46 -7.66
N LYS A 6 -15.54 32.12 -8.82
CA LYS A 6 -14.95 31.67 -10.11
C LYS A 6 -13.47 32.04 -10.27
N LYS A 7 -13.01 33.10 -9.59
CA LYS A 7 -11.61 33.56 -9.67
C LYS A 7 -10.65 32.76 -8.78
N GLU A 8 -11.13 32.24 -7.65
CA GLU A 8 -10.31 31.41 -6.75
C GLU A 8 -9.99 30.03 -7.35
N LYS A 9 -10.96 29.37 -8.00
CA LYS A 9 -10.68 28.09 -8.71
C LYS A 9 -9.73 28.23 -9.90
N GLN A 10 -9.77 29.36 -10.62
CA GLN A 10 -8.88 29.62 -11.76
C GLN A 10 -7.44 29.96 -11.35
N THR A 11 -7.19 30.42 -10.12
CA THR A 11 -5.86 30.86 -9.69
C THR A 11 -4.98 29.73 -9.16
N ASP A 12 -5.54 28.61 -8.72
CA ASP A 12 -4.76 27.45 -8.26
C ASP A 12 -4.35 26.49 -9.39
N GLU A 13 -5.12 26.39 -10.49
CA GLU A 13 -4.72 25.60 -11.66
C GLU A 13 -3.53 26.21 -12.43
N MET A 14 -3.37 27.54 -12.38
CA MET A 14 -2.26 28.23 -13.07
C MET A 14 -0.89 28.05 -12.42
N LYS A 15 -0.80 27.49 -11.21
CA LYS A 15 0.48 27.30 -10.49
C LYS A 15 1.15 25.94 -10.70
N LYS A 16 0.47 24.98 -11.35
CA LYS A 16 1.01 23.62 -11.53
C LYS A 16 1.83 23.51 -12.81
N SER A 17 3.07 23.06 -12.68
CA SER A 17 3.97 22.77 -13.80
C SER A 17 3.39 21.70 -14.72
N SER A 18 3.84 21.63 -15.98
CA SER A 18 3.40 20.62 -16.95
C SER A 18 3.60 19.18 -16.45
N PHE A 19 4.66 18.96 -15.67
CA PHE A 19 4.91 17.71 -14.97
C PHE A 19 3.84 17.41 -13.92
N GLU A 20 3.44 18.41 -13.13
CA GLU A 20 2.41 18.27 -12.09
C GLU A 20 1.04 17.97 -12.69
N ARG A 21 0.66 18.63 -13.79
CA ARG A 21 -0.57 18.31 -14.52
C ARG A 21 -0.54 16.90 -15.11
N GLY A 22 0.62 16.45 -15.58
CA GLY A 22 0.82 15.09 -16.08
C GLY A 22 0.75 14.02 -14.99
N ILE A 23 1.07 14.37 -13.75
CA ILE A 23 0.90 13.51 -12.57
C ILE A 23 -0.57 13.52 -12.13
N GLU A 24 -1.24 14.68 -12.08
CA GLU A 24 -2.67 14.79 -11.75
C GLU A 24 -3.57 13.98 -12.68
N LYS A 25 -3.30 14.01 -13.97
CA LYS A 25 -4.08 13.21 -14.93
C LYS A 25 -3.86 11.69 -14.77
N LYS A 26 -2.72 11.28 -14.20
CA LYS A 26 -2.44 9.87 -13.83
C LYS A 26 -3.00 9.51 -12.45
N LEU A 27 -3.05 10.48 -11.53
CA LEU A 27 -3.67 10.43 -10.21
C LEU A 27 -5.17 10.16 -10.33
N GLU A 28 -5.90 10.97 -11.11
CA GLU A 28 -7.37 10.87 -11.20
C GLU A 28 -7.89 9.47 -11.57
N ASN A 29 -7.12 8.71 -12.36
CA ASN A 29 -7.53 7.39 -12.81
C ASN A 29 -7.10 6.22 -11.89
N ASN A 30 -6.18 6.42 -10.94
CA ASN A 30 -5.64 5.31 -10.12
C ASN A 30 -5.41 5.66 -8.65
N PHE A 31 -5.83 6.83 -8.17
CA PHE A 31 -5.52 7.28 -6.82
C PHE A 31 -6.03 6.31 -5.75
N GLU A 32 -7.28 5.90 -5.87
CA GLU A 32 -7.93 4.95 -4.96
C GLU A 32 -7.19 3.60 -4.89
N LEU A 33 -6.72 3.08 -6.03
CA LEU A 33 -5.88 1.88 -6.07
C LEU A 33 -4.55 2.07 -5.33
N LEU A 34 -3.93 3.24 -5.46
CA LEU A 34 -2.67 3.56 -4.79
C LEU A 34 -2.86 3.70 -3.28
N GLU A 35 -3.95 4.32 -2.84
CA GLU A 35 -4.32 4.38 -1.43
C GLU A 35 -4.56 2.99 -0.86
N TRP A 36 -5.34 2.17 -1.56
CA TRP A 36 -5.57 0.77 -1.20
C TRP A 36 -4.24 0.00 -1.07
N LEU A 37 -3.36 0.07 -2.07
CA LEU A 37 -2.05 -0.61 -2.04
C LEU A 37 -1.16 -0.14 -0.89
N THR A 38 -1.16 1.16 -0.61
CA THR A 38 -0.39 1.75 0.49
C THR A 38 -0.91 1.23 1.83
N GLY A 39 -2.23 1.27 2.00
CA GLY A 39 -2.90 0.85 3.23
C GLY A 39 -2.72 -0.64 3.50
N GLU A 40 -2.98 -1.49 2.49
CA GLU A 40 -2.82 -2.94 2.57
C GLU A 40 -1.43 -3.34 3.06
N TYR A 41 -0.39 -2.70 2.53
CA TYR A 41 0.97 -3.00 2.96
C TYR A 41 1.23 -2.58 4.40
N ILE A 42 0.77 -1.40 4.81
CA ILE A 42 0.92 -0.91 6.19
C ILE A 42 0.21 -1.87 7.16
N VAL A 43 -1.05 -2.21 6.88
CA VAL A 43 -1.84 -3.13 7.71
C VAL A 43 -1.19 -4.51 7.75
N SER A 44 -0.69 -5.02 6.63
CA SER A 44 0.00 -6.31 6.57
C SER A 44 1.28 -6.32 7.41
N VAL A 45 2.12 -5.29 7.28
CA VAL A 45 3.38 -5.18 8.04
C VAL A 45 3.10 -4.96 9.52
N ASN A 46 2.13 -4.12 9.86
CA ASN A 46 1.69 -3.89 11.22
C ASN A 46 1.18 -5.20 11.85
N SER A 47 0.31 -5.94 11.17
CA SER A 47 -0.24 -7.19 11.69
C SER A 47 0.83 -8.28 11.87
N LYS A 48 1.86 -8.31 11.02
CA LYS A 48 2.92 -9.33 11.07
C LYS A 48 4.05 -9.00 12.05
N TRP A 49 4.38 -7.71 12.20
CA TRP A 49 5.60 -7.28 12.89
C TRP A 49 5.37 -6.22 13.96
N SER A 50 4.12 -5.80 14.21
CA SER A 50 3.75 -4.70 15.11
C SER A 50 4.49 -3.39 14.81
N SER A 51 4.89 -3.18 13.55
CA SER A 51 5.55 -1.95 13.13
C SER A 51 4.51 -0.85 12.92
N ASN A 52 4.76 0.30 13.54
CA ASN A 52 3.89 1.47 13.48
C ASN A 52 4.48 2.62 12.66
N ASP A 53 5.80 2.59 12.39
CA ASP A 53 6.52 3.67 11.73
C ASP A 53 6.89 3.30 10.29
N PHE A 54 6.48 4.12 9.34
CA PHE A 54 6.63 3.85 7.90
C PHE A 54 7.29 5.02 7.16
N PRO A 55 8.52 4.84 6.65
CA PRO A 55 9.13 5.83 5.77
C PRO A 55 8.41 5.90 4.42
N SER A 56 8.04 7.10 3.99
CA SER A 56 7.41 7.34 2.66
C SER A 56 8.19 6.72 1.49
N SER A 57 9.52 6.72 1.57
CA SER A 57 10.37 6.12 0.54
C SER A 57 10.28 4.59 0.47
N GLN A 58 10.01 3.92 1.59
CA GLN A 58 9.83 2.46 1.64
C GLN A 58 8.48 2.09 1.02
N LEU A 59 7.43 2.82 1.40
CA LEU A 59 6.09 2.67 0.83
C LEU A 59 6.12 2.85 -0.70
N ALA A 60 6.77 3.90 -1.20
CA ALA A 60 6.90 4.13 -2.65
C ALA A 60 7.65 3.00 -3.38
N LYS A 61 8.75 2.48 -2.81
CA LYS A 61 9.48 1.33 -3.39
C LYS A 61 8.61 0.08 -3.44
N MET A 62 7.81 -0.14 -2.42
CA MET A 62 6.91 -1.28 -2.34
C MET A 62 5.81 -1.19 -3.40
N ILE A 63 5.15 -0.04 -3.55
CA ILE A 63 4.11 0.14 -4.58
C ILE A 63 4.69 -0.06 -5.99
N LEU A 64 5.86 0.52 -6.28
CA LEU A 64 6.56 0.32 -7.55
C LEU A 64 6.80 -1.17 -7.84
N LYS A 65 7.19 -1.94 -6.82
CA LYS A 65 7.42 -3.38 -6.93
C LYS A 65 6.12 -4.12 -7.25
N ILE A 66 5.02 -3.83 -6.53
CA ILE A 66 3.71 -4.46 -6.77
C ILE A 66 3.22 -4.18 -8.19
N LEU A 67 3.33 -2.93 -8.64
CA LEU A 67 2.87 -2.52 -9.97
C LEU A 67 3.84 -2.90 -11.10
N ASN A 68 4.93 -3.62 -10.78
CA ASN A 68 6.00 -4.00 -11.69
C ASN A 68 6.50 -2.81 -12.54
N LYS A 69 6.72 -1.65 -11.91
CA LYS A 69 7.19 -0.42 -12.56
C LYS A 69 8.69 -0.23 -12.37
N GLY A 70 9.35 0.28 -13.41
CA GLY A 70 10.79 0.57 -13.38
C GLY A 70 11.17 1.67 -12.38
N LYS A 71 12.43 1.64 -11.93
CA LYS A 71 13.00 2.57 -10.94
C LYS A 71 12.90 4.05 -11.36
N THR A 72 12.83 4.34 -12.65
CA THR A 72 12.66 5.70 -13.21
C THR A 72 11.37 6.38 -12.72
N ASN A 73 10.36 5.61 -12.32
CA ASN A 73 9.11 6.15 -11.80
C ASN A 73 9.16 6.48 -10.30
N PHE A 74 10.28 6.23 -9.60
CA PHE A 74 10.35 6.37 -8.15
C PHE A 74 9.99 7.78 -7.66
N SER A 75 10.49 8.82 -8.34
CA SER A 75 10.18 10.21 -7.97
C SER A 75 8.67 10.51 -8.01
N VAL A 76 7.98 9.97 -9.02
CA VAL A 76 6.53 10.10 -9.17
C VAL A 76 5.82 9.38 -8.03
N PHE A 77 6.08 8.08 -7.84
CA PHE A 77 5.44 7.30 -6.78
C PHE A 77 5.74 7.81 -5.37
N HIS A 78 6.96 8.32 -5.14
CA HIS A 78 7.31 8.91 -3.85
C HIS A 78 6.54 10.20 -3.58
N ARG A 79 6.27 11.01 -4.60
CA ARG A 79 5.40 12.19 -4.47
C ARG A 79 3.97 11.77 -4.17
N LEU A 80 3.42 10.81 -4.91
CA LEU A 80 2.06 10.28 -4.72
C LEU A 80 1.85 9.75 -3.29
N VAL A 81 2.77 8.91 -2.82
CA VAL A 81 2.72 8.38 -1.45
C VAL A 81 2.78 9.49 -0.40
N LYS A 82 3.55 10.56 -0.63
CA LYS A 82 3.57 11.70 0.30
C LYS A 82 2.25 12.45 0.31
N GLU A 83 1.58 12.59 -0.83
CA GLU A 83 0.27 13.23 -0.92
C GLU A 83 -0.77 12.41 -0.15
N ILE A 84 -0.83 11.09 -0.38
CA ILE A 84 -1.68 10.15 0.38
C ILE A 84 -1.44 10.27 1.90
N LEU A 85 -0.18 10.20 2.34
CA LEU A 85 0.15 10.25 3.77
C LEU A 85 -0.18 11.59 4.42
N LYS A 86 -0.10 12.69 3.67
CA LYS A 86 -0.51 14.02 4.15
C LYS A 86 -2.04 14.12 4.29
N GLU A 87 -2.78 13.55 3.33
CA GLU A 87 -4.24 13.49 3.43
C GLU A 87 -4.65 12.65 4.64
N TRP A 88 -4.03 11.49 4.84
CA TRP A 88 -4.28 10.64 6.00
C TRP A 88 -3.84 11.28 7.33
N GLU A 89 -2.82 12.13 7.32
CA GLU A 89 -2.45 12.92 8.50
C GLU A 89 -3.56 13.92 8.87
N VAL A 90 -4.14 14.61 7.87
CA VAL A 90 -5.27 15.53 8.07
C VAL A 90 -6.52 14.79 8.56
N GLU A 91 -6.73 13.55 8.12
CA GLU A 91 -7.82 12.69 8.57
C GLU A 91 -7.56 12.00 9.92
N HIS A 92 -6.43 12.28 10.56
CA HIS A 92 -6.02 11.67 11.83
C HIS A 92 -5.94 10.13 11.76
N ILE A 93 -5.44 9.61 10.64
CA ILE A 93 -5.09 8.19 10.44
C ILE A 93 -3.60 7.95 10.79
N CYS A 94 -2.75 8.95 10.58
CA CYS A 94 -1.34 8.88 10.93
C CYS A 94 -0.80 10.23 11.42
N SER A 95 0.43 10.22 11.92
CA SER A 95 1.14 11.43 12.36
C SER A 95 2.53 11.48 11.77
N TYR A 96 2.96 12.67 11.35
CA TYR A 96 4.33 12.87 10.90
C TYR A 96 5.33 12.82 12.06
N VAL A 97 6.31 11.93 11.98
CA VAL A 97 7.40 11.83 12.96
C VAL A 97 8.60 12.59 12.45
N THR A 98 8.97 13.66 13.18
CA THR A 98 10.16 14.46 12.84
C THR A 98 11.42 13.65 13.12
N THR A 99 12.22 13.35 12.10
CA THR A 99 13.56 12.78 12.30
C THR A 99 14.58 13.88 12.55
N THR A 100 15.23 13.84 13.72
CA THR A 100 16.45 14.59 13.98
C THR A 100 17.51 14.27 12.91
N LYS A 101 18.21 15.32 12.45
CA LYS A 101 19.23 15.26 11.41
C LYS A 101 20.22 14.12 11.68
N TYR A 102 20.41 13.22 10.72
CA TYR A 102 21.66 12.44 10.69
C TYR A 102 22.80 13.45 10.58
N ALA A 103 23.78 13.38 11.49
CA ALA A 103 24.90 14.32 11.57
C ALA A 103 25.66 14.51 10.23
N HIS A 104 25.52 13.57 9.28
CA HIS A 104 26.20 13.59 7.98
C HIS A 104 25.26 13.64 6.76
N SER A 105 23.93 13.78 6.94
CA SER A 105 22.99 13.85 5.81
C SER A 105 21.92 14.92 6.02
N ARG A 106 21.84 15.87 5.08
CA ARG A 106 20.78 16.90 5.04
C ARG A 106 19.40 16.35 4.63
N LYS A 107 19.26 15.04 4.35
CA LYS A 107 17.99 14.45 3.94
C LYS A 107 17.18 14.02 5.16
N THR A 108 16.16 14.81 5.49
CA THR A 108 15.09 14.41 6.41
C THR A 108 14.32 13.23 5.81
N LYS A 109 14.22 12.12 6.55
CA LYS A 109 13.34 11.02 6.17
C LYS A 109 11.94 11.38 6.64
N MET A 110 10.99 11.44 5.70
CA MET A 110 9.58 11.59 6.07
C MET A 110 9.06 10.23 6.53
N ILE A 111 8.85 10.11 7.84
CA ILE A 111 8.33 8.93 8.52
C ILE A 111 6.95 9.28 9.07
N PHE A 112 6.01 8.37 8.88
CA PHE A 112 4.65 8.51 9.40
C PHE A 112 4.38 7.37 10.38
N ARG A 113 3.79 7.72 11.53
CA ARG A 113 3.41 6.79 12.59
C ARG A 113 1.91 6.55 12.56
N PHE A 114 1.53 5.28 12.66
CA PHE A 114 0.15 4.81 12.77
C PHE A 114 -0.01 4.19 14.15
N ASP A 115 -0.78 4.84 15.02
CA ASP A 115 -1.19 4.28 16.30
C ASP A 115 -2.34 3.27 16.09
N GLU A 116 -2.78 2.62 17.17
CA GLU A 116 -3.82 1.57 17.08
C GLU A 116 -5.11 2.09 16.46
N GLU A 117 -5.54 3.30 16.83
CA GLU A 117 -6.73 3.93 16.28
C GLU A 117 -6.54 4.30 14.80
N GLY A 118 -5.37 4.82 14.43
CA GLY A 118 -4.98 5.07 13.05
C GLY A 118 -5.00 3.81 12.20
N ILE A 119 -4.46 2.70 12.71
CA ILE A 119 -4.52 1.38 12.04
C ILE A 119 -5.97 0.91 11.88
N LYS A 120 -6.82 1.11 12.88
CA LYS A 120 -8.25 0.75 12.81
C LYS A 120 -8.96 1.53 11.71
N LYS A 121 -8.83 2.86 11.70
CA LYS A 121 -9.39 3.72 10.64
C LYS A 121 -8.86 3.35 9.26
N LEU A 122 -7.57 3.03 9.17
CA LEU A 122 -6.95 2.62 7.92
C LEU A 122 -7.57 1.31 7.39
N LYS A 123 -7.83 0.33 8.26
CA LYS A 123 -8.53 -0.92 7.88
C LYS A 123 -9.93 -0.64 7.34
N GLU A 124 -10.70 0.21 8.00
CA GLU A 124 -12.04 0.63 7.55
C GLU A 124 -11.99 1.27 6.16
N LYS A 125 -11.00 2.16 5.95
CA LYS A 125 -10.77 2.84 4.68
C LYS A 125 -10.39 1.88 3.55
N ILE A 126 -9.49 0.93 3.81
CA ILE A 126 -9.11 -0.12 2.86
C ILE A 126 -10.31 -0.99 2.45
N MET A 127 -11.18 -1.34 3.40
CA MET A 127 -12.40 -2.09 3.09
C MET A 127 -13.32 -1.29 2.16
N SER A 128 -13.51 0.00 2.44
CA SER A 128 -14.29 0.89 1.57
C SER A 128 -13.71 0.96 0.15
N TYR A 129 -12.38 1.10 0.01
CA TYR A 129 -11.72 1.09 -1.29
C TYR A 129 -11.86 -0.25 -2.00
N SER A 130 -11.75 -1.36 -1.28
CA SER A 130 -11.90 -2.70 -1.86
C SER A 130 -13.29 -2.87 -2.46
N ILE A 131 -14.34 -2.43 -1.75
CA ILE A 131 -15.74 -2.48 -2.24
C ILE A 131 -15.88 -1.61 -3.49
N SER A 132 -15.45 -0.35 -3.44
CA SER A 132 -15.53 0.58 -4.57
C SER A 132 -14.76 0.08 -5.81
N LEU A 133 -13.55 -0.45 -5.64
CA LEU A 133 -12.75 -1.01 -6.74
C LEU A 133 -13.37 -2.28 -7.34
N LEU A 134 -14.05 -3.10 -6.54
CA LEU A 134 -14.81 -4.26 -7.01
C LEU A 134 -16.03 -3.83 -7.83
N GLU A 135 -16.81 -2.86 -7.34
CA GLU A 135 -17.98 -2.32 -8.04
C GLU A 135 -17.60 -1.70 -9.39
N LYS A 136 -16.47 -1.00 -9.44
CA LYS A 136 -15.91 -0.40 -10.67
C LYS A 136 -15.29 -1.44 -11.62
N GLN A 137 -15.17 -2.70 -11.19
CA GLN A 137 -14.43 -3.75 -11.90
C GLN A 137 -13.01 -3.30 -12.30
N ASP A 138 -12.29 -2.65 -11.40
CA ASP A 138 -10.96 -2.14 -11.70
C ASP A 138 -10.03 -3.28 -12.11
N VAL A 139 -9.54 -3.21 -13.35
CA VAL A 139 -8.80 -4.30 -14.00
C VAL A 139 -7.46 -4.56 -13.29
N LEU A 140 -6.79 -3.49 -12.83
CA LEU A 140 -5.49 -3.60 -12.16
C LEU A 140 -5.66 -4.18 -10.76
N PHE A 141 -6.64 -3.71 -10.01
CA PHE A 141 -7.01 -4.26 -8.71
C PHE A 141 -7.31 -5.76 -8.80
N LEU A 142 -8.23 -6.15 -9.71
CA LEU A 142 -8.61 -7.55 -9.89
C LEU A 142 -7.43 -8.43 -10.28
N LYS A 143 -6.52 -7.94 -11.12
CA LYS A 143 -5.28 -8.65 -11.47
C LYS A 143 -4.41 -8.89 -10.24
N ILE A 144 -4.16 -7.85 -9.43
CA ILE A 144 -3.32 -7.93 -8.24
C ILE A 144 -3.92 -8.89 -7.19
N VAL A 145 -5.23 -8.82 -6.95
CA VAL A 145 -5.92 -9.68 -5.99
C VAL A 145 -5.88 -11.14 -6.44
N ARG A 146 -6.23 -11.44 -7.70
CA ARG A 146 -6.19 -12.80 -8.25
C ARG A 146 -4.80 -13.42 -8.17
N GLU A 147 -3.75 -12.66 -8.49
CA GLU A 147 -2.36 -13.14 -8.38
C GLU A 147 -2.01 -13.51 -6.93
N ARG A 148 -2.43 -12.70 -5.94
CA ARG A 148 -2.20 -12.99 -4.52
C ARG A 148 -3.01 -14.21 -4.02
N GLU A 149 -4.26 -14.34 -4.43
CA GLU A 149 -5.10 -15.51 -4.08
C GLU A 149 -4.52 -16.79 -4.67
N THR A 150 -4.09 -16.75 -5.94
CA THR A 150 -3.44 -17.90 -6.59
C THR A 150 -2.18 -18.35 -5.86
N MET A 151 -1.38 -17.41 -5.33
CA MET A 151 -0.21 -17.71 -4.51
C MET A 151 -0.59 -18.38 -3.18
N LYS A 152 -1.60 -17.87 -2.47
CA LYS A 152 -2.10 -18.49 -1.21
C LYS A 152 -2.65 -19.89 -1.44
N THR A 153 -3.38 -20.11 -2.54
CA THR A 153 -3.89 -21.43 -2.89
C THR A 153 -2.75 -22.39 -3.22
N ARG A 154 -1.68 -21.91 -3.89
CA ARG A 154 -0.49 -22.73 -4.17
C ARG A 154 0.26 -23.11 -2.89
N GLU A 155 0.49 -22.18 -1.98
CA GLU A 155 1.11 -22.46 -0.67
C GLU A 155 0.28 -23.49 0.09
N LYS A 156 -1.05 -23.30 0.15
CA LYS A 156 -1.96 -24.26 0.79
C LYS A 156 -1.95 -25.65 0.13
N ILE A 157 -1.81 -25.73 -1.20
CA ILE A 157 -1.67 -27.00 -1.92
C ILE A 157 -0.34 -27.67 -1.56
N ILE A 158 0.76 -26.91 -1.50
CA ILE A 158 2.09 -27.42 -1.12
C ILE A 158 2.04 -27.94 0.32
N ASP A 159 1.46 -27.18 1.25
CA ASP A 159 1.34 -27.57 2.65
C ASP A 159 0.51 -28.86 2.80
N LEU A 160 -0.62 -28.98 2.08
CA LEU A 160 -1.43 -30.20 2.07
C LEU A 160 -0.64 -31.39 1.50
N SER A 161 0.08 -31.21 0.40
CA SER A 161 0.91 -32.28 -0.18
C SER A 161 2.06 -32.69 0.73
N LEU A 162 2.66 -31.76 1.48
CA LEU A 162 3.70 -32.07 2.46
C LEU A 162 3.14 -32.83 3.66
N MET A 163 1.95 -32.46 4.15
CA MET A 163 1.25 -33.23 5.18
C MET A 163 0.92 -34.64 4.72
N ASP A 164 0.44 -34.81 3.47
CA ASP A 164 0.15 -36.13 2.91
C ASP A 164 1.43 -37.00 2.84
N ILE A 165 2.57 -36.41 2.48
CA ILE A 165 3.87 -37.10 2.46
C ILE A 165 4.31 -37.47 3.88
N GLU A 166 4.24 -36.55 4.84
CA GLU A 166 4.61 -36.83 6.24
C GLU A 166 3.75 -37.93 6.85
N ASN A 167 2.45 -37.93 6.60
CA ASN A 167 1.56 -39.00 7.04
C ASN A 167 1.92 -40.36 6.40
N LEU A 168 2.29 -40.36 5.12
CA LEU A 168 2.75 -41.58 4.44
C LEU A 168 4.00 -42.17 5.12
N PHE A 169 4.97 -41.31 5.46
CA PHE A 169 6.19 -41.75 6.16
C PHE A 169 5.91 -42.26 7.57
N LEU A 170 5.00 -41.62 8.31
CA LEU A 170 4.57 -42.08 9.64
C LEU A 170 3.88 -43.45 9.59
N ASP A 171 3.11 -43.71 8.53
CA ASP A 171 2.46 -45.01 8.34
C ASP A 171 3.50 -46.09 7.97
N PHE A 172 4.51 -45.76 7.16
CA PHE A 172 5.64 -46.66 6.87
C PHE A 172 6.50 -46.98 8.11
N GLU A 173 6.78 -45.98 8.96
CA GLU A 173 7.54 -46.20 10.21
C GLU A 173 6.77 -47.10 11.19
N LYS A 174 5.44 -46.99 11.25
CA LYS A 174 4.61 -47.89 12.07
C LYS A 174 4.60 -49.32 11.55
N GLU A 175 4.60 -49.51 10.23
CA GLU A 175 4.68 -50.86 9.64
C GLU A 175 6.04 -51.54 9.88
N GLU A 176 7.14 -50.77 10.00
CA GLU A 176 8.46 -51.31 10.36
C GLU A 176 8.60 -51.67 11.86
N GLU A 177 7.91 -50.99 12.77
CA GLU A 177 7.94 -51.32 14.21
C GLU A 177 7.07 -52.54 14.59
N GLU A 178 6.13 -52.95 13.74
CA GLU A 178 5.27 -54.12 13.94
C GLU A 178 5.86 -55.45 13.41
N PHE A 179 7.08 -55.44 12.85
CA PHE A 179 7.83 -56.61 12.36
C PHE A 179 9.02 -57.00 13.25
#